data_AF-A0A8C5NVH8-F1
#
_entry.id   AF-A0A8C5NVH8-F1
#
_cell.length_a   1.000
_cell.length_b   1.000
_cell.length_c   1.000
_cell.angle_alpha   90.00
_cell.angle_beta   90.00
_cell.angle_gamma   90.00
#
_symmetry.space_group_name_H-M   'P 1'
#
loop_
_entity.id
_entity.type
_entity.pdbx_description
1 polymer ?
#
loop_
_entity_poly.entity_id
_entity_poly.type
_entity_poly.pdbx_seq_one_letter_code
_entity_poly.pdbx_strand_id
1 'polypeptide(L)'
;MGQQWPWPPPPPLLLLLLLLLDTSVWAQEEVLENVGLSCSNAARFKHLRKYAYDYEAESSSGVHGTADSRSATKIHCKVELEVPQLCSFILRTSQCTLKEVYGFNPEGKALMKKTKNSEEFAAAMSRYELKLAIPEGKQVVLYPEKDEPTHILNIKRGIISTLLVPLETEEAEQVSFLDTVYGNCSTRLTVQTRKGSVATQISMERDLQECDGFQPISTTVSPLALIKGLVRPLSTLISSSQSCQYTLDSKRRHVSEASCQEQHLFLPFSYKNKYGMMTQVTQTLKLEDMPKINSRFFSEGAKQVGLAFESTKSSSPPKQAEAVVKTLQ
;
A
#
# COMPACT_ATOMS: atom_id res chain seq x y z
N MET A 1 -35.94 -18.61 105.75
CA MET A 1 -34.81 -17.67 105.88
C MET A 1 -34.33 -17.41 104.46
N GLY A 2 -34.59 -16.31 103.77
CA GLY A 2 -34.79 -14.94 104.21
C GLY A 2 -33.71 -14.07 103.53
N GLN A 3 -34.09 -13.41 102.43
CA GLN A 3 -33.53 -12.16 101.88
C GLN A 3 -32.11 -12.21 101.24
N GLN A 4 -31.74 -11.49 100.17
CA GLN A 4 -32.43 -10.57 99.25
C GLN A 4 -31.54 -10.36 98.00
N TRP A 5 -32.19 -10.12 96.85
CA TRP A 5 -31.64 -9.54 95.61
C TRP A 5 -31.26 -8.05 95.80
N PRO A 6 -30.46 -7.37 94.94
CA PRO A 6 -31.00 -6.80 93.66
C PRO A 6 -29.92 -6.59 92.55
N TRP A 7 -30.15 -6.36 91.25
CA TRP A 7 -31.16 -5.67 90.45
C TRP A 7 -31.25 -6.24 89.00
N PRO A 8 -32.28 -5.86 88.21
CA PRO A 8 -32.77 -6.53 87.00
C PRO A 8 -32.57 -5.65 85.71
N PRO A 9 -33.38 -5.71 84.61
CA PRO A 9 -32.95 -6.16 83.28
C PRO A 9 -33.17 -5.10 82.13
N PRO A 10 -33.63 -5.43 80.89
CA PRO A 10 -32.97 -5.34 79.56
C PRO A 10 -33.65 -4.25 78.65
N PRO A 11 -33.85 -4.32 77.30
CA PRO A 11 -33.29 -5.07 76.13
C PRO A 11 -32.95 -4.11 74.93
N PRO A 12 -33.32 -4.35 73.64
CA PRO A 12 -32.50 -4.91 72.55
C PRO A 12 -32.30 -3.96 71.33
N LEU A 13 -31.30 -4.21 70.47
CA LEU A 13 -31.25 -3.68 69.09
C LEU A 13 -30.46 -4.70 68.23
N LEU A 14 -31.16 -5.63 67.60
CA LEU A 14 -31.64 -5.59 66.21
C LEU A 14 -30.52 -5.71 65.16
N LEU A 15 -30.50 -6.91 64.56
CA LEU A 15 -30.25 -7.19 63.14
C LEU A 15 -29.73 -6.02 62.29
N LEU A 16 -28.43 -5.98 62.04
CA LEU A 16 -27.82 -5.36 60.85
C LEU A 16 -26.32 -5.65 60.88
N LEU A 17 -25.86 -6.72 60.22
CA LEU A 17 -24.50 -6.89 59.64
C LEU A 17 -24.25 -8.33 59.14
N LEU A 18 -25.25 -8.95 58.50
CA LEU A 18 -25.10 -10.19 57.73
C LEU A 18 -25.51 -9.92 56.28
N LEU A 19 -24.76 -9.07 55.58
CA LEU A 19 -24.83 -8.86 54.12
C LEU A 19 -23.49 -8.31 53.60
N LEU A 20 -22.46 -9.15 53.50
CA LEU A 20 -21.34 -8.95 52.57
C LEU A 20 -20.82 -10.33 52.13
N LEU A 21 -21.61 -11.01 51.30
CA LEU A 21 -21.14 -12.07 50.42
C LEU A 21 -20.80 -11.43 49.07
N ASP A 22 -19.67 -11.89 48.51
CA ASP A 22 -19.25 -11.82 47.12
C ASP A 22 -18.97 -10.44 46.50
N THR A 23 -17.68 -10.13 46.37
CA THR A 23 -17.07 -9.84 45.06
C THR A 23 -15.57 -10.12 45.11
N SER A 24 -15.17 -11.29 44.61
CA SER A 24 -13.81 -11.52 44.14
C SER A 24 -13.55 -10.57 42.98
N VAL A 25 -12.78 -9.51 43.21
CA VAL A 25 -12.30 -8.63 42.14
C VAL A 25 -11.33 -9.43 41.29
N TRP A 26 -11.81 -9.87 40.13
CA TRP A 26 -10.94 -10.25 39.03
C TRP A 26 -10.27 -8.97 38.57
N ALA A 27 -8.96 -8.87 38.78
CA ALA A 27 -8.15 -7.86 38.14
C ALA A 27 -8.13 -8.16 36.64
N GLN A 28 -9.14 -7.65 35.93
CA GLN A 28 -9.06 -7.48 34.49
C GLN A 28 -8.04 -6.36 34.28
N GLU A 29 -6.84 -6.75 33.84
CA GLU A 29 -5.83 -5.83 33.34
C GLU A 29 -6.39 -5.22 32.05
N GLU A 30 -7.27 -4.23 32.20
CA GLU A 30 -7.65 -3.31 31.15
C GLU A 30 -6.39 -2.50 30.84
N VAL A 31 -5.66 -3.01 29.85
CA VAL A 31 -4.67 -2.22 29.13
C VAL A 31 -5.37 -0.93 28.71
N LEU A 32 -4.90 0.17 29.28
CA LEU A 32 -5.26 1.54 28.98
C LEU A 32 -4.90 1.85 27.50
N GLU A 33 -5.64 1.29 26.55
CA GLU A 33 -5.69 1.74 25.17
C GLU A 33 -6.72 2.88 25.08
N ASN A 34 -6.36 4.08 25.53
CA ASN A 34 -6.94 5.33 25.01
C ASN A 34 -6.25 6.58 25.57
N VAL A 35 -5.10 6.91 24.99
CA VAL A 35 -4.66 8.30 24.80
C VAL A 35 -3.98 8.42 23.42
N GLY A 36 -4.76 8.77 22.40
CA GLY A 36 -4.31 9.67 21.32
C GLY A 36 -3.32 9.18 20.24
N LEU A 37 -3.28 7.91 19.82
CA LEU A 37 -2.55 7.51 18.59
C LEU A 37 -3.47 6.83 17.58
N SER A 38 -4.31 7.61 16.90
CA SER A 38 -5.06 7.13 15.74
C SER A 38 -4.28 7.47 14.47
N CYS A 39 -3.79 6.43 13.81
CA CYS A 39 -3.25 6.53 12.45
C CYS A 39 -4.25 5.87 11.53
N SER A 40 -5.03 6.66 10.79
CA SER A 40 -6.20 6.17 10.05
C SER A 40 -5.85 5.06 9.04
N ASN A 41 -4.67 5.10 8.43
CA ASN A 41 -4.21 4.11 7.45
C ASN A 41 -3.40 2.96 8.07
N ALA A 42 -2.73 3.18 9.21
CA ALA A 42 -1.90 2.17 9.87
C ALA A 42 -2.71 1.19 10.74
N ALA A 43 -3.95 1.54 11.07
CA ALA A 43 -4.80 0.76 11.98
C ALA A 43 -5.11 -0.67 11.51
N ARG A 44 -4.85 -0.99 10.24
CA ARG A 44 -5.03 -2.35 9.69
C ARG A 44 -3.94 -3.34 10.11
N PHE A 45 -2.77 -2.84 10.53
CA PHE A 45 -1.62 -3.65 10.88
C PHE A 45 -1.39 -3.64 12.39
N LYS A 46 -1.40 -4.82 13.00
CA LYS A 46 -1.28 -4.98 14.45
C LYS A 46 0.17 -4.86 14.88
N HIS A 47 0.37 -4.17 15.99
CA HIS A 47 1.66 -4.09 16.67
C HIS A 47 2.23 -5.48 16.99
N LEU A 48 3.57 -5.60 16.95
CA LEU A 48 4.32 -6.82 17.20
C LEU A 48 3.95 -7.98 16.27
N ARG A 49 3.59 -7.64 15.03
CA ARG A 49 3.40 -8.59 13.95
C ARG A 49 4.34 -8.30 12.79
N LYS A 50 4.69 -9.38 12.09
CA LYS A 50 5.26 -9.33 10.76
C LYS A 50 4.22 -9.88 9.80
N TYR A 51 4.09 -9.26 8.64
CA TYR A 51 3.20 -9.68 7.57
C TYR A 51 4.06 -10.07 6.37
N ALA A 52 4.08 -11.36 6.01
CA ALA A 52 4.83 -11.86 4.88
C ALA A 52 3.89 -12.01 3.67
N TYR A 53 4.20 -11.31 2.58
CA TYR A 53 3.44 -11.30 1.34
C TYR A 53 4.25 -11.86 0.18
N ASP A 54 3.57 -12.58 -0.70
CA ASP A 54 3.99 -12.80 -2.07
C ASP A 54 3.58 -11.59 -2.91
N TYR A 55 4.56 -10.90 -3.49
CA TYR A 55 4.36 -9.71 -4.32
C TYR A 55 4.67 -10.01 -5.78
N GLU A 56 3.79 -9.59 -6.66
CA GLU A 56 4.00 -9.63 -8.09
C GLU A 56 3.59 -8.30 -8.72
N ALA A 57 4.37 -7.81 -9.67
CA ALA A 57 4.01 -6.67 -10.48
C ALA A 57 4.37 -6.92 -11.95
N GLU A 58 3.45 -6.65 -12.86
CA GLU A 58 3.67 -6.75 -14.29
C GLU A 58 3.35 -5.42 -14.96
N SER A 59 4.31 -4.87 -15.70
CA SER A 59 4.10 -3.71 -16.56
C SER A 59 4.14 -4.17 -18.00
N SER A 60 3.09 -3.87 -18.76
CA SER A 60 3.00 -4.21 -20.18
C SER A 60 2.64 -2.98 -21.00
N SER A 61 3.28 -2.81 -22.15
CA SER A 61 3.06 -1.69 -23.07
C SER A 61 2.92 -2.21 -24.49
N GLY A 62 1.93 -1.72 -25.22
CA GLY A 62 1.67 -2.12 -26.60
C GLY A 62 0.49 -1.39 -27.22
N VAL A 63 0.10 -1.79 -28.44
CA VAL A 63 -1.09 -1.28 -29.12
C VAL A 63 -2.24 -2.25 -28.89
N HIS A 64 -3.13 -1.89 -27.97
CA HIS A 64 -4.25 -2.75 -27.61
C HIS A 64 -5.31 -2.76 -28.73
N GLY A 65 -5.68 -3.95 -29.19
CA GLY A 65 -6.72 -4.18 -30.20
C GLY A 65 -6.23 -4.58 -31.60
N THR A 66 -4.95 -4.42 -31.91
CA THR A 66 -4.43 -4.72 -33.26
C THR A 66 -3.06 -5.40 -33.31
N ALA A 67 -2.20 -5.20 -32.30
CA ALA A 67 -0.85 -5.77 -32.30
C ALA A 67 -0.73 -6.92 -31.29
N ASP A 68 -0.28 -8.08 -31.77
CA ASP A 68 0.00 -9.25 -30.92
C ASP A 68 1.31 -9.10 -30.13
N SER A 69 2.19 -8.19 -30.57
CA SER A 69 3.46 -7.90 -29.93
C SER A 69 3.33 -6.79 -28.89
N ARG A 70 3.65 -7.11 -27.64
CA ARG A 70 3.76 -6.16 -26.52
C ARG A 70 5.08 -6.32 -25.78
N SER A 71 5.58 -5.24 -25.19
CA SER A 71 6.68 -5.33 -24.23
C SER A 71 6.07 -5.59 -22.86
N ALA A 72 6.58 -6.55 -22.09
CA ALA A 72 6.20 -6.67 -20.69
C ALA A 72 7.39 -7.04 -19.80
N THR A 73 7.36 -6.53 -18.58
CA THR A 73 8.32 -6.81 -17.53
C THR A 73 7.57 -7.24 -16.29
N LYS A 74 8.07 -8.26 -15.61
CA LYS A 74 7.44 -8.85 -14.44
C LYS A 74 8.42 -8.95 -13.29
N ILE A 75 8.04 -8.40 -12.15
CA ILE A 75 8.75 -8.48 -10.88
C ILE A 75 7.99 -9.44 -9.99
N HIS A 76 8.73 -10.31 -9.29
CA HIS A 76 8.22 -11.12 -8.21
C HIS A 76 9.15 -10.96 -7.01
N CYS A 77 8.62 -10.80 -5.80
CA CYS A 77 9.41 -10.64 -4.57
C CYS A 77 8.65 -11.23 -3.36
N LYS A 78 9.39 -11.65 -2.34
CA LYS A 78 8.86 -11.79 -0.98
C LYS A 78 8.97 -10.46 -0.26
N VAL A 79 7.86 -10.01 0.31
CA VAL A 79 7.76 -8.74 1.03
C VAL A 79 7.42 -9.02 2.48
N GLU A 80 8.19 -8.48 3.41
CA GLU A 80 7.90 -8.54 4.83
C GLU A 80 7.65 -7.13 5.36
N LEU A 81 6.50 -6.94 6.01
CA LEU A 81 6.16 -5.70 6.71
C LEU A 81 6.12 -5.99 8.21
N GLU A 82 7.11 -5.49 8.95
CA GLU A 82 7.16 -5.56 10.41
C GLU A 82 6.54 -4.31 11.04
N VAL A 83 5.82 -4.50 12.15
CA VAL A 83 5.16 -3.43 12.92
C VAL A 83 5.78 -3.36 14.33
N PRO A 84 7.01 -2.85 14.48
CA PRO A 84 7.69 -2.76 15.77
C PRO A 84 7.00 -1.80 16.74
N GLN A 85 6.33 -0.76 16.22
CA GLN A 85 5.53 0.20 16.99
C GLN A 85 4.28 0.55 16.18
N LEU A 86 3.22 1.03 16.83
CA LEU A 86 2.03 1.50 16.09
C LEU A 86 2.44 2.63 15.13
N CYS A 87 1.92 2.57 13.90
CA CYS A 87 2.19 3.54 12.83
C CYS A 87 3.65 3.64 12.35
N SER A 88 4.52 2.75 12.81
CA SER A 88 5.92 2.70 12.42
C SER A 88 6.24 1.31 11.91
N PHE A 89 6.79 1.22 10.72
CA PHE A 89 6.94 -0.03 9.99
C PHE A 89 8.34 -0.19 9.42
N ILE A 90 8.73 -1.44 9.24
CA ILE A 90 9.97 -1.82 8.56
C ILE A 90 9.59 -2.74 7.41
N LEU A 91 9.83 -2.28 6.18
CA LEU A 91 9.64 -3.05 4.96
C LEU A 91 10.95 -3.73 4.57
N ARG A 92 10.92 -5.04 4.38
CA ARG A 92 12.01 -5.81 3.78
C ARG A 92 11.52 -6.50 2.53
N THR A 93 12.36 -6.51 1.51
CA THR A 93 12.09 -7.23 0.26
C THR A 93 13.21 -8.24 0.02
N SER A 94 12.86 -9.45 -0.36
CA SER A 94 13.81 -10.53 -0.58
C SER A 94 13.32 -11.45 -1.69
N GLN A 95 14.18 -12.38 -2.12
CA GLN A 95 13.84 -13.39 -3.13
C GLN A 95 13.25 -12.77 -4.41
N CYS A 96 13.75 -11.59 -4.79
CA CYS A 96 13.22 -10.87 -5.94
C CYS A 96 13.70 -11.49 -7.25
N THR A 97 12.84 -11.50 -8.26
CA THR A 97 13.19 -11.89 -9.64
C THR A 97 12.62 -10.89 -10.64
N LEU A 98 13.40 -10.59 -11.67
CA LEU A 98 13.02 -9.73 -12.77
C LEU A 98 12.95 -10.56 -14.05
N LYS A 99 11.81 -10.50 -14.74
CA LYS A 99 11.54 -11.23 -15.98
C LYS A 99 11.09 -10.28 -17.07
N GLU A 100 11.46 -10.57 -18.31
CA GLU A 100 11.05 -9.84 -19.50
C GLU A 100 10.42 -10.78 -20.53
N VAL A 101 9.55 -10.24 -21.38
CA VAL A 101 9.01 -10.97 -22.52
C VAL A 101 10.13 -11.32 -23.49
N TYR A 102 10.13 -12.57 -23.98
CA TYR A 102 11.01 -13.00 -25.07
C TYR A 102 10.26 -13.57 -26.27
N GLY A 103 8.95 -13.78 -26.16
CA GLY A 103 8.12 -14.27 -27.23
C GLY A 103 6.67 -14.41 -26.78
N PHE A 104 5.83 -14.88 -27.69
CA PHE A 104 4.42 -15.18 -27.46
C PHE A 104 4.15 -16.61 -27.88
N ASN A 105 3.29 -17.32 -27.14
CA ASN A 105 2.82 -18.63 -27.59
C ASN A 105 1.71 -18.46 -28.66
N PRO A 106 1.28 -19.56 -29.34
CA PRO A 106 0.22 -19.50 -30.34
C PRO A 106 -1.11 -18.95 -29.82
N GLU A 107 -1.34 -19.02 -28.50
CA GLU A 107 -2.51 -18.48 -27.81
C GLU A 107 -2.36 -16.99 -27.45
N GLY A 108 -1.27 -16.31 -27.85
CA GLY A 108 -1.03 -14.89 -27.60
C GLY A 108 -0.61 -14.55 -26.15
N LYS A 109 -0.30 -15.55 -25.34
CA LYS A 109 0.25 -15.40 -23.99
C LYS A 109 1.74 -15.08 -24.06
N ALA A 110 2.13 -14.05 -23.33
CA ALA A 110 3.52 -13.63 -23.19
C ALA A 110 4.36 -14.73 -22.52
N LEU A 111 5.46 -15.11 -23.17
CA LEU A 111 6.48 -15.99 -22.63
C LEU A 111 7.57 -15.15 -21.98
N MET A 112 7.85 -15.40 -20.70
CA MET A 112 8.72 -14.58 -19.86
C MET A 112 10.00 -15.34 -19.50
N LYS A 113 11.15 -14.68 -19.59
CA LYS A 113 12.45 -15.22 -19.16
C LYS A 113 13.08 -14.32 -18.10
N LYS A 114 13.92 -14.89 -17.24
CA LYS A 114 14.72 -14.12 -16.26
C LYS A 114 15.67 -13.17 -17.02
N THR A 115 15.72 -11.91 -16.61
CA THR A 115 16.61 -10.92 -17.24
C THR A 115 18.07 -11.16 -16.82
N LYS A 116 19.03 -10.68 -17.62
CA LYS A 116 20.46 -10.78 -17.29
C LYS A 116 20.84 -10.05 -16.00
N ASN A 117 20.15 -8.96 -15.69
CA ASN A 117 20.39 -8.14 -14.49
C ASN A 117 19.51 -8.55 -13.29
N SER A 118 18.78 -9.67 -13.36
CA SER A 118 17.84 -10.05 -12.29
C SER A 118 18.53 -10.30 -10.95
N GLU A 119 19.77 -10.79 -10.92
CA GLU A 119 20.48 -11.01 -9.64
C GLU A 119 20.96 -9.70 -9.02
N GLU A 120 21.45 -8.76 -9.84
CA GLU A 120 21.80 -7.41 -9.39
C GLU A 120 20.57 -6.69 -8.85
N PHE A 121 19.45 -6.78 -9.56
CA PHE A 121 18.16 -6.27 -9.12
C PHE A 121 17.73 -6.89 -7.77
N ALA A 122 17.85 -8.21 -7.62
CA ALA A 122 17.49 -8.89 -6.39
C ALA A 122 18.36 -8.45 -5.20
N ALA A 123 19.66 -8.33 -5.42
CA ALA A 123 20.61 -7.83 -4.42
C ALA A 123 20.31 -6.38 -4.04
N ALA A 124 20.00 -5.52 -5.01
CA ALA A 124 19.68 -4.12 -4.74
C ALA A 124 18.37 -3.98 -3.95
N MET A 125 17.34 -4.76 -4.27
CA MET A 125 16.08 -4.80 -3.53
C MET A 125 16.28 -5.23 -2.07
N SER A 126 17.09 -6.26 -1.80
CA SER A 126 17.27 -6.81 -0.45
C SER A 126 18.32 -6.14 0.41
N ARG A 127 19.16 -5.26 -0.18
CA ARG A 127 20.30 -4.67 0.51
C ARG A 127 19.93 -3.82 1.72
N TYR A 128 18.86 -3.04 1.62
CA TYR A 128 18.44 -2.10 2.65
C TYR A 128 16.98 -2.34 3.04
N GLU A 129 16.69 -2.36 4.33
CA GLU A 129 15.31 -2.26 4.82
C GLU A 129 14.82 -0.82 4.69
N LEU A 130 13.53 -0.65 4.39
CA LEU A 130 12.92 0.68 4.30
C LEU A 130 12.04 0.90 5.52
N LYS A 131 12.42 1.87 6.35
CA LYS A 131 11.62 2.28 7.50
C LYS A 131 10.60 3.34 7.06
N LEU A 132 9.39 3.26 7.59
CA LEU A 132 8.35 4.25 7.34
C LEU A 132 7.53 4.53 8.58
N ALA A 133 6.99 5.73 8.67
CA ALA A 133 6.10 6.16 9.74
C ALA A 133 4.90 6.95 9.17
N ILE A 134 3.77 6.88 9.88
CA ILE A 134 2.56 7.65 9.58
C ILE A 134 2.22 8.46 10.84
N PRO A 135 2.90 9.60 11.08
CA PRO A 135 2.72 10.36 12.30
C PRO A 135 1.30 10.96 12.39
N GLU A 136 0.57 10.70 13.47
CA GLU A 136 -0.74 11.31 13.78
C GLU A 136 -1.76 11.26 12.63
N GLY A 137 -1.72 10.22 11.77
CA GLY A 137 -2.60 10.11 10.60
C GLY A 137 -2.32 11.15 9.49
N LYS A 138 -1.17 11.81 9.54
CA LYS A 138 -0.67 12.73 8.52
C LYS A 138 -0.03 11.95 7.35
N GLN A 139 0.73 12.67 6.53
CA GLN A 139 1.38 12.11 5.36
C GLN A 139 2.38 11.00 5.68
N VAL A 140 2.53 10.07 4.75
CA VAL A 140 3.47 8.95 4.86
C VAL A 140 4.91 9.46 4.76
N VAL A 141 5.71 9.13 5.77
CA VAL A 141 7.12 9.48 5.84
C VAL A 141 7.97 8.23 5.68
N LEU A 142 8.97 8.29 4.79
CA LEU A 142 9.92 7.22 4.54
C LEU A 142 11.32 7.64 4.99
N TYR A 143 12.05 6.67 5.54
CA TYR A 143 13.43 6.82 5.99
C TYR A 143 14.35 5.83 5.26
N PRO A 144 14.72 6.12 3.99
CA PRO A 144 15.61 5.26 3.21
C PRO A 144 17.07 5.40 3.63
N GLU A 145 17.85 4.36 3.35
CA GLU A 145 19.31 4.43 3.49
C GLU A 145 19.92 5.36 2.44
N LYS A 146 21.03 6.03 2.81
CA LYS A 146 21.66 7.06 1.95
C LYS A 146 22.06 6.52 0.58
N ASP A 147 22.52 5.27 0.53
CA ASP A 147 23.04 4.62 -0.66
C ASP A 147 21.98 3.80 -1.40
N GLU A 148 20.70 3.89 -1.03
CA GLU A 148 19.62 3.20 -1.72
C GLU A 148 19.35 3.85 -3.10
N PRO A 149 19.45 3.10 -4.22
CA PRO A 149 19.18 3.66 -5.53
C PRO A 149 17.73 4.13 -5.66
N THR A 150 17.50 5.32 -6.22
CA THR A 150 16.16 5.92 -6.34
C THR A 150 15.14 5.02 -7.07
N HIS A 151 15.56 4.27 -8.09
CA HIS A 151 14.69 3.35 -8.81
C HIS A 151 14.24 2.15 -7.95
N ILE A 152 15.10 1.65 -7.05
CA ILE A 152 14.77 0.60 -6.07
C ILE A 152 13.82 1.17 -5.02
N LEU A 153 14.10 2.37 -4.51
CA LEU A 153 13.23 3.06 -3.56
C LEU A 153 11.84 3.31 -4.16
N ASN A 154 11.73 3.70 -5.43
CA ASN A 154 10.45 3.85 -6.11
C ASN A 154 9.68 2.52 -6.20
N ILE A 155 10.33 1.39 -6.45
CA ILE A 155 9.63 0.09 -6.40
C ILE A 155 9.08 -0.20 -5.01
N LYS A 156 9.86 0.08 -3.95
CA LYS A 156 9.39 -0.06 -2.56
C LYS A 156 8.25 0.90 -2.22
N ARG A 157 8.28 2.15 -2.72
CA ARG A 157 7.16 3.11 -2.62
C ARG A 157 5.88 2.54 -3.24
N GLY A 158 5.99 1.89 -4.40
CA GLY A 158 4.87 1.20 -5.05
C GLY A 158 4.25 0.14 -4.14
N ILE A 159 5.08 -0.76 -3.57
CA ILE A 159 4.63 -1.80 -2.63
C ILE A 159 3.92 -1.19 -1.41
N ILE A 160 4.50 -0.15 -0.81
CA ILE A 160 3.90 0.56 0.33
C ILE A 160 2.55 1.16 -0.06
N SER A 161 2.47 1.84 -1.21
CA SER A 161 1.24 2.47 -1.68
C SER A 161 0.10 1.47 -1.87
N THR A 162 0.40 0.21 -2.22
CA THR A 162 -0.61 -0.87 -2.29
C THR A 162 -1.02 -1.39 -0.90
N LEU A 163 -0.11 -1.40 0.08
CA LEU A 163 -0.39 -1.90 1.43
C LEU A 163 -1.21 -0.91 2.28
N LEU A 164 -1.11 0.38 2.00
CA LEU A 164 -1.77 1.45 2.77
C LEU A 164 -3.23 1.63 2.35
N VAL A 165 -4.10 0.83 2.98
CA VAL A 165 -5.55 0.89 2.80
C VAL A 165 -6.17 1.62 4.01
N PRO A 166 -6.82 2.80 3.86
CA PRO A 166 -7.56 3.45 4.95
C PRO A 166 -8.62 2.54 5.56
N LEU A 167 -8.98 2.82 6.82
CA LEU A 167 -10.16 2.23 7.44
C LEU A 167 -11.45 2.64 6.72
N GLU A 168 -12.39 1.70 6.63
CA GLU A 168 -13.74 1.95 6.14
C GLU A 168 -14.56 2.73 7.18
N THR A 169 -15.48 3.59 6.71
CA THR A 169 -16.52 4.19 7.56
C THR A 169 -17.78 3.31 7.58
N GLU A 170 -18.86 3.76 8.21
CA GLU A 170 -20.16 3.06 8.18
C GLU A 170 -20.81 3.15 6.78
N GLU A 171 -20.51 4.21 6.03
CA GLU A 171 -20.96 4.36 4.65
C GLU A 171 -20.35 3.28 3.74
N ALA A 172 -21.13 2.86 2.73
CA ALA A 172 -20.64 1.90 1.74
C ALA A 172 -19.69 2.55 0.73
N GLU A 173 -19.80 3.86 0.52
CA GLU A 173 -18.96 4.63 -0.39
C GLU A 173 -18.45 5.90 0.30
N GLN A 174 -17.17 6.18 0.12
CA GLN A 174 -16.55 7.41 0.60
C GLN A 174 -15.49 7.89 -0.39
N VAL A 175 -15.26 9.19 -0.43
CA VAL A 175 -14.12 9.79 -1.14
C VAL A 175 -13.12 10.26 -0.11
N SER A 176 -11.85 9.90 -0.29
CA SER A 176 -10.78 10.27 0.64
C SER A 176 -9.51 10.63 -0.13
N PHE A 177 -8.78 11.61 0.39
CA PHE A 177 -7.48 11.99 -0.13
C PHE A 177 -6.41 11.11 0.49
N LEU A 178 -5.68 10.37 -0.34
CA LEU A 178 -4.67 9.41 0.09
C LEU A 178 -3.33 9.74 -0.53
N ASP A 179 -2.27 9.57 0.26
CA ASP A 179 -0.90 9.63 -0.25
C ASP A 179 -0.61 8.38 -1.08
N THR A 180 -0.04 8.60 -2.25
CA THR A 180 0.30 7.57 -3.21
C THR A 180 1.69 7.85 -3.81
N VAL A 181 2.12 6.96 -4.71
CA VAL A 181 3.30 7.19 -5.55
C VAL A 181 3.15 8.37 -6.52
N TYR A 182 1.92 8.84 -6.77
CA TYR A 182 1.60 10.00 -7.60
C TYR A 182 1.28 11.24 -6.78
N GLY A 183 1.68 11.28 -5.51
CA GLY A 183 1.33 12.35 -4.58
C GLY A 183 -0.03 12.11 -3.92
N ASN A 184 -0.71 13.19 -3.53
CA ASN A 184 -2.01 13.15 -2.90
C ASN A 184 -3.10 13.00 -3.98
N CYS A 185 -3.90 11.94 -3.87
CA CYS A 185 -4.92 11.58 -4.84
C CYS A 185 -6.30 11.48 -4.22
N SER A 186 -7.30 12.06 -4.89
CA SER A 186 -8.72 11.75 -4.63
C SER A 186 -8.99 10.28 -4.93
N THR A 187 -9.44 9.53 -3.94
CA THR A 187 -9.70 8.09 -4.05
C THR A 187 -11.15 7.79 -3.68
N ARG A 188 -11.88 7.16 -4.59
CA ARG A 188 -13.20 6.60 -4.30
C ARG A 188 -13.04 5.21 -3.70
N LEU A 189 -13.46 5.03 -2.47
CA LEU A 189 -13.47 3.76 -1.75
C LEU A 189 -14.90 3.24 -1.69
N THR A 190 -15.09 1.99 -2.11
CA THR A 190 -16.38 1.30 -2.05
C THR A 190 -16.22 -0.01 -1.30
N VAL A 191 -16.98 -0.19 -0.20
CA VAL A 191 -17.07 -1.45 0.53
C VAL A 191 -18.02 -2.38 -0.23
N GLN A 192 -17.47 -3.44 -0.83
CA GLN A 192 -18.24 -4.38 -1.64
C GLN A 192 -18.95 -5.42 -0.76
N THR A 193 -18.27 -5.93 0.26
CA THR A 193 -18.81 -6.95 1.16
C THR A 193 -18.43 -6.69 2.61
N ARG A 194 -19.34 -7.04 3.52
CA ARG A 194 -19.13 -6.96 4.97
C ARG A 194 -19.46 -8.31 5.63
N LYS A 195 -18.79 -8.59 6.73
CA LYS A 195 -19.15 -9.65 7.67
C LYS A 195 -19.37 -9.02 9.05
N GLY A 196 -20.63 -8.80 9.40
CA GLY A 196 -20.97 -7.96 10.56
C GLY A 196 -20.58 -6.50 10.29
N SER A 197 -19.87 -5.87 11.23
CA SER A 197 -19.36 -4.50 11.07
C SER A 197 -18.04 -4.39 10.31
N VAL A 198 -17.42 -5.50 9.90
CA VAL A 198 -16.09 -5.53 9.28
C VAL A 198 -16.20 -5.65 7.77
N ALA A 199 -15.55 -4.75 7.02
CA ALA A 199 -15.40 -4.91 5.57
C ALA A 199 -14.50 -6.13 5.27
N THR A 200 -14.96 -6.98 4.35
CA THR A 200 -14.19 -8.13 3.85
C THR A 200 -13.64 -7.90 2.46
N GLN A 201 -14.27 -7.02 1.68
CA GLN A 201 -13.80 -6.65 0.35
C GLN A 201 -14.03 -5.16 0.09
N ILE A 202 -12.99 -4.50 -0.42
CA ILE A 202 -12.98 -3.06 -0.70
C ILE A 202 -12.46 -2.84 -2.12
N SER A 203 -13.11 -1.96 -2.86
CA SER A 203 -12.65 -1.42 -4.14
C SER A 203 -12.13 0.00 -3.93
N MET A 204 -11.04 0.35 -4.61
CA MET A 204 -10.55 1.72 -4.70
C MET A 204 -10.37 2.13 -6.15
N GLU A 205 -10.86 3.30 -6.51
CA GLU A 205 -10.74 3.86 -7.86
C GLU A 205 -10.16 5.27 -7.80
N ARG A 206 -9.27 5.58 -8.75
CA ARG A 206 -8.58 6.86 -8.86
C ARG A 206 -8.47 7.29 -10.33
N ASP A 207 -8.71 8.57 -10.58
CA ASP A 207 -8.19 9.23 -11.77
C ASP A 207 -6.81 9.79 -11.43
N LEU A 208 -5.76 9.25 -12.07
CA LEU A 208 -4.39 9.64 -11.75
C LEU A 208 -4.08 11.06 -12.22
N GLN A 209 -4.85 11.60 -13.17
CA GLN A 209 -4.69 12.97 -13.64
C GLN A 209 -5.07 14.01 -12.58
N GLU A 210 -5.91 13.63 -11.61
CA GLU A 210 -6.35 14.50 -10.52
C GLU A 210 -5.36 14.53 -9.33
N CYS A 211 -4.30 13.70 -9.37
CA CYS A 211 -3.30 13.67 -8.31
C CYS A 211 -2.31 14.84 -8.42
N ASP A 212 -1.91 15.43 -7.29
CA ASP A 212 -1.04 16.62 -7.26
C ASP A 212 0.42 16.36 -7.70
N GLY A 213 0.88 15.11 -7.59
CA GLY A 213 2.22 14.66 -7.98
C GLY A 213 2.26 13.98 -9.35
N PHE A 214 1.13 13.93 -10.09
CA PHE A 214 1.09 13.36 -11.43
C PHE A 214 1.67 14.35 -12.46
N GLN A 215 3.00 14.46 -12.47
CA GLN A 215 3.71 15.35 -13.37
C GLN A 215 4.31 14.56 -14.54
N PRO A 216 4.00 14.93 -15.80
CA PRO A 216 4.68 14.34 -16.94
C PRO A 216 6.16 14.71 -16.89
N ILE A 217 7.04 13.72 -16.97
CA ILE A 217 8.48 13.95 -17.05
C ILE A 217 8.74 14.73 -18.35
N SER A 218 8.97 16.03 -18.24
CA SER A 218 9.40 16.86 -19.35
C SER A 218 10.87 16.54 -19.64
N THR A 219 11.11 15.52 -20.46
CA THR A 219 12.38 15.47 -21.17
C THR A 219 12.41 16.69 -22.07
N THR A 220 13.24 17.66 -21.71
CA THR A 220 13.59 18.77 -22.61
C THR A 220 14.09 18.12 -23.90
N VAL A 221 13.55 18.53 -25.05
CA VAL A 221 13.68 17.95 -26.41
C VAL A 221 13.01 16.59 -26.66
N SER A 222 11.69 16.63 -26.88
CA SER A 222 11.00 15.65 -27.71
C SER A 222 11.20 15.98 -29.20
N PRO A 223 11.68 15.04 -30.03
CA PRO A 223 11.71 15.16 -31.49
C PRO A 223 10.32 15.37 -32.14
N LEU A 224 9.23 15.12 -31.39
CA LEU A 224 7.86 15.44 -31.79
C LEU A 224 7.53 16.94 -31.69
N ALA A 225 8.49 17.79 -31.28
CA ALA A 225 8.36 19.25 -31.29
C ALA A 225 8.37 19.88 -32.71
N LEU A 226 8.12 19.08 -33.76
CA LEU A 226 7.93 19.56 -35.14
C LEU A 226 6.64 20.38 -35.31
N ILE A 227 5.72 20.33 -34.35
CA ILE A 227 4.52 21.17 -34.32
C ILE A 227 4.73 22.26 -33.24
N LYS A 228 5.39 23.36 -33.62
CA LYS A 228 5.36 24.61 -32.85
C LYS A 228 3.89 25.07 -32.76
N GLY A 229 3.17 24.66 -31.71
CA GLY A 229 1.74 24.99 -31.56
C GLY A 229 0.92 24.09 -30.62
N LEU A 230 1.49 23.03 -30.03
CA LEU A 230 0.76 22.21 -29.05
C LEU A 230 0.74 22.93 -27.68
N VAL A 231 -0.27 23.77 -27.44
CA VAL A 231 -0.47 24.54 -26.20
C VAL A 231 -0.95 23.67 -25.02
N ARG A 232 -0.86 22.34 -25.11
CA ARG A 232 -1.35 21.41 -24.08
C ARG A 232 -0.23 20.50 -23.60
N PRO A 233 -0.06 20.31 -22.27
CA PRO A 233 0.97 19.42 -21.76
C PRO A 233 0.68 17.98 -22.17
N LEU A 234 1.72 17.19 -22.48
CA LEU A 234 1.61 15.81 -22.93
C LEU A 234 0.77 14.93 -21.98
N SER A 235 0.71 15.28 -20.68
CA SER A 235 -0.17 14.63 -19.69
C SER A 235 -1.65 14.66 -20.05
N THR A 236 -2.13 15.74 -20.68
CA THR A 236 -3.55 15.85 -21.12
C THR A 236 -3.87 14.96 -22.33
N LEU A 237 -2.85 14.38 -22.97
CA LEU A 237 -3.00 13.45 -24.08
C LEU A 237 -2.96 11.99 -23.61
N ILE A 238 -2.86 11.73 -22.30
CA ILE A 238 -2.79 10.38 -21.74
C ILE A 238 -3.85 10.24 -20.65
N SER A 239 -4.92 9.48 -20.90
CA SER A 239 -5.87 9.09 -19.86
C SER A 239 -5.23 8.08 -18.92
N SER A 240 -5.26 8.34 -17.61
CA SER A 240 -4.57 7.53 -16.62
C SER A 240 -5.49 7.21 -15.45
N SER A 241 -5.73 5.93 -15.17
CA SER A 241 -6.62 5.50 -14.10
C SER A 241 -6.06 4.30 -13.35
N GLN A 242 -6.50 4.14 -12.11
CA GLN A 242 -6.13 3.01 -11.27
C GLN A 242 -7.37 2.45 -10.57
N SER A 243 -7.51 1.12 -10.60
CA SER A 243 -8.54 0.37 -9.89
C SER A 243 -7.89 -0.74 -9.07
N CYS A 244 -8.17 -0.77 -7.77
CA CYS A 244 -7.63 -1.76 -6.84
C CYS A 244 -8.75 -2.51 -6.13
N GLN A 245 -8.60 -3.82 -6.01
CA GLN A 245 -9.46 -4.70 -5.24
C GLN A 245 -8.68 -5.26 -4.05
N TYR A 246 -9.27 -5.15 -2.86
CA TYR A 246 -8.67 -5.60 -1.62
C TYR A 246 -9.57 -6.64 -0.95
N THR A 247 -8.96 -7.71 -0.48
CA THR A 247 -9.57 -8.66 0.44
C THR A 247 -8.98 -8.45 1.83
N LEU A 248 -9.84 -8.38 2.83
CA LEU A 248 -9.48 -8.15 4.22
C LEU A 248 -9.80 -9.37 5.08
N ASP A 249 -8.93 -9.66 6.05
CA ASP A 249 -9.21 -10.72 7.01
C ASP A 249 -10.37 -10.33 7.94
N SER A 250 -11.44 -11.12 7.93
CA SER A 250 -12.66 -10.82 8.69
C SER A 250 -12.48 -10.72 10.21
N LYS A 251 -11.39 -11.26 10.79
CA LYS A 251 -11.15 -11.24 12.24
C LYS A 251 -10.14 -10.18 12.65
N ARG A 252 -9.10 -9.98 11.84
CA ARG A 252 -7.93 -9.15 12.15
C ARG A 252 -7.86 -7.88 11.33
N ARG A 253 -8.72 -7.70 10.31
CA ARG A 253 -8.92 -6.50 9.48
C ARG A 253 -7.70 -6.05 8.64
N HIS A 254 -6.66 -6.87 8.57
CA HIS A 254 -5.48 -6.61 7.74
C HIS A 254 -5.74 -7.00 6.29
N VAL A 255 -4.93 -6.47 5.37
CA VAL A 255 -4.98 -6.81 3.95
C VAL A 255 -4.47 -8.24 3.77
N SER A 256 -5.34 -9.15 3.35
CA SER A 256 -4.96 -10.54 3.02
C SER A 256 -4.58 -10.67 1.55
N GLU A 257 -5.25 -9.93 0.67
CA GLU A 257 -4.95 -9.89 -0.75
C GLU A 257 -5.21 -8.49 -1.30
N ALA A 258 -4.37 -8.03 -2.23
CA ALA A 258 -4.59 -6.82 -3.00
C ALA A 258 -4.31 -7.11 -4.48
N SER A 259 -5.13 -6.54 -5.36
CA SER A 259 -4.95 -6.62 -6.81
C SER A 259 -5.26 -5.25 -7.41
N CYS A 260 -4.23 -4.56 -7.87
CA CYS A 260 -4.34 -3.25 -8.51
C CYS A 260 -4.09 -3.36 -10.01
N GLN A 261 -4.88 -2.63 -10.77
CA GLN A 261 -4.72 -2.44 -12.22
C GLN A 261 -4.67 -0.95 -12.50
N GLU A 262 -3.58 -0.54 -13.13
CA GLU A 262 -3.33 0.82 -13.55
C GLU A 262 -3.18 0.85 -15.06
N GLN A 263 -3.76 1.86 -15.70
CA GLN A 263 -3.80 1.99 -17.14
C GLN A 263 -3.42 3.42 -17.54
N HIS A 264 -2.59 3.52 -18.57
CA HIS A 264 -2.24 4.77 -19.24
C HIS A 264 -2.53 4.61 -20.73
N LEU A 265 -3.59 5.25 -21.20
CA LEU A 265 -4.00 5.24 -22.61
C LEU A 265 -3.59 6.55 -23.27
N PHE A 266 -2.78 6.46 -24.31
CA PHE A 266 -2.54 7.59 -25.19
C PHE A 266 -3.80 7.89 -26.01
N LEU A 267 -4.41 9.04 -25.76
CA LEU A 267 -5.69 9.45 -26.34
C LEU A 267 -5.63 9.75 -27.84
N PRO A 268 -4.56 10.39 -28.37
CA PRO A 268 -4.46 10.60 -29.81
C PRO A 268 -4.51 9.27 -30.55
N PHE A 269 -5.40 9.19 -31.54
CA PHE A 269 -5.68 7.98 -32.33
C PHE A 269 -6.26 6.81 -31.52
N SER A 270 -6.68 7.01 -30.27
CA SER A 270 -7.43 6.00 -29.53
C SER A 270 -8.84 5.83 -30.09
N TYR A 271 -9.34 4.60 -30.08
CA TYR A 271 -10.72 4.29 -30.44
C TYR A 271 -11.53 4.01 -29.19
N LYS A 272 -12.66 4.73 -29.04
CA LYS A 272 -13.59 4.62 -27.91
C LYS A 272 -12.94 4.74 -26.53
N ASN A 273 -11.80 5.44 -26.42
CA ASN A 273 -11.00 5.54 -25.18
C ASN A 273 -10.65 4.16 -24.56
N LYS A 274 -10.48 3.13 -25.39
CA LYS A 274 -10.18 1.75 -24.95
C LYS A 274 -9.08 1.09 -25.76
N TYR A 275 -8.99 1.40 -27.04
CA TYR A 275 -8.03 0.79 -27.95
C TYR A 275 -7.03 1.84 -28.41
N GLY A 276 -5.76 1.47 -28.52
CA GLY A 276 -4.67 2.39 -28.85
C GLY A 276 -3.38 2.02 -28.13
N MET A 277 -2.40 2.94 -28.17
CA MET A 277 -1.16 2.79 -27.44
C MET A 277 -1.45 2.88 -25.94
N MET A 278 -1.25 1.78 -25.23
CA MET A 278 -1.58 1.66 -23.81
C MET A 278 -0.43 1.04 -23.05
N THR A 279 -0.21 1.52 -21.82
CA THR A 279 0.56 0.82 -20.80
C THR A 279 -0.39 0.38 -19.69
N GLN A 280 -0.29 -0.88 -19.29
CA GLN A 280 -1.03 -1.44 -18.19
C GLN A 280 -0.05 -2.00 -17.16
N VAL A 281 -0.23 -1.61 -15.91
CA VAL A 281 0.51 -2.13 -14.77
C VAL A 281 -0.46 -2.90 -13.88
N THR A 282 -0.11 -4.14 -13.55
CA THR A 282 -0.83 -4.92 -12.56
C THR A 282 0.08 -5.17 -11.37
N GLN A 283 -0.49 -5.11 -10.17
CA GLN A 283 0.21 -5.42 -8.93
C GLN A 283 -0.66 -6.33 -8.08
N THR A 284 -0.07 -7.38 -7.53
CA THR A 284 -0.74 -8.27 -6.59
C THR A 284 0.11 -8.47 -5.34
N LEU A 285 -0.57 -8.52 -4.21
CA LEU A 285 -0.01 -8.88 -2.90
C LEU A 285 -0.89 -9.95 -2.31
N LYS A 286 -0.30 -11.06 -1.87
CA LYS A 286 -1.03 -12.13 -1.19
C LYS A 286 -0.33 -12.51 0.10
N LEU A 287 -1.03 -12.43 1.22
CA LEU A 287 -0.48 -12.77 2.52
C LEU A 287 -0.22 -14.28 2.59
N GLU A 288 0.98 -14.65 3.01
CA GLU A 288 1.41 -16.03 3.20
C GLU A 288 1.50 -16.40 4.68
N ASP A 289 2.05 -15.51 5.50
CA ASP A 289 2.23 -15.75 6.94
C ASP A 289 2.15 -14.45 7.76
N MET A 290 1.84 -14.57 9.04
CA MET A 290 1.72 -13.46 9.98
C MET A 290 2.30 -13.79 11.37
N PRO A 291 3.62 -14.05 11.48
CA PRO A 291 4.23 -14.42 12.74
C PRO A 291 4.27 -13.25 13.74
N LYS A 292 4.42 -13.57 15.02
CA LYS A 292 4.69 -12.57 16.06
C LYS A 292 6.16 -12.14 15.98
N ILE A 293 6.43 -10.88 16.29
CA ILE A 293 7.79 -10.37 16.50
C ILE A 293 7.94 -9.89 17.94
N ASN A 294 9.18 -9.91 18.43
CA ASN A 294 9.50 -9.47 19.80
C ASN A 294 10.20 -8.09 19.84
N SER A 295 10.76 -7.64 18.71
CA SER A 295 11.45 -6.35 18.64
C SER A 295 10.44 -5.20 18.62
N ARG A 296 10.64 -4.24 19.52
CA ARG A 296 9.95 -2.93 19.53
C ARG A 296 10.83 -1.81 19.01
N PHE A 297 12.03 -2.16 18.54
CA PHE A 297 13.02 -1.19 18.12
C PHE A 297 12.59 -0.58 16.79
N PHE A 298 12.38 0.73 16.80
CA PHE A 298 12.21 1.55 15.62
C PHE A 298 13.03 2.82 15.83
N SER A 299 13.83 3.17 14.84
CA SER A 299 14.61 4.40 14.84
C SER A 299 14.39 5.11 13.52
N GLU A 300 13.98 6.37 13.59
CA GLU A 300 13.90 7.21 12.40
C GLU A 300 15.30 7.33 11.76
N GLY A 301 15.33 7.33 10.43
CA GLY A 301 16.57 7.49 9.68
C GLY A 301 16.94 8.96 9.50
N ALA A 302 18.21 9.23 9.16
CA ALA A 302 18.69 10.60 8.99
C ALA A 302 18.09 11.31 7.76
N LYS A 303 17.67 10.56 6.74
CA LYS A 303 17.04 11.08 5.52
C LYS A 303 15.54 10.86 5.60
N GLN A 304 14.77 11.91 5.35
CA GLN A 304 13.30 11.88 5.33
C GLN A 304 12.81 12.20 3.91
N VAL A 305 11.94 11.35 3.36
CA VAL A 305 11.31 11.56 2.04
C VAL A 305 9.84 11.13 2.05
N GLY A 306 9.06 11.61 1.09
CA GLY A 306 7.66 11.22 0.92
C GLY A 306 7.47 9.93 0.10
N LEU A 307 6.21 9.50 0.00
CA LEU A 307 5.78 8.31 -0.76
C LEU A 307 5.78 8.52 -2.28
N ALA A 308 5.64 9.75 -2.75
CA ALA A 308 5.63 10.08 -4.18
C ALA A 308 6.93 9.62 -4.88
N PHE A 309 6.81 9.21 -6.14
CA PHE A 309 7.96 8.86 -6.95
C PHE A 309 8.90 10.04 -7.15
N GLU A 310 10.19 9.76 -7.05
CA GLU A 310 11.24 10.69 -7.44
C GLU A 310 11.67 10.42 -8.88
N SER A 311 11.88 11.48 -9.65
CA SER A 311 12.39 11.37 -11.02
C SER A 311 13.76 10.70 -11.03
N THR A 312 13.88 9.65 -11.82
CA THR A 312 15.19 9.04 -12.11
C THR A 312 15.66 9.60 -13.44
N LYS A 313 16.87 10.16 -13.47
CA LYS A 313 17.48 10.55 -14.76
C LYS A 313 17.62 9.26 -15.58
N SER A 314 16.85 9.12 -16.66
CA SER A 314 17.10 8.03 -17.60
C SER A 314 18.47 8.26 -18.22
N SER A 315 19.39 7.33 -17.98
CA SER A 315 20.57 7.24 -18.82
C SER A 315 20.08 6.81 -20.20
N SER A 316 20.03 7.76 -21.13
CA SER A 316 19.62 7.65 -22.54
C SER A 316 18.14 7.26 -22.80
N PRO A 317 17.54 7.77 -23.89
CA PRO A 317 16.26 7.26 -24.38
C PRO A 317 16.35 5.74 -24.60
N PRO A 318 15.28 4.96 -24.35
CA PRO A 318 15.27 3.55 -24.73
C PRO A 318 15.61 3.44 -26.22
N LYS A 319 16.39 2.43 -26.63
CA LYS A 319 16.83 2.23 -28.03
C LYS A 319 15.68 2.27 -29.05
N GLN A 320 14.47 1.95 -28.61
CA GLN A 320 13.23 2.05 -29.40
C GLN A 320 12.86 3.50 -29.71
N ALA A 321 13.03 4.44 -28.77
CA ALA A 321 12.83 5.86 -29.02
C ALA A 321 13.85 6.40 -30.05
N GLU A 322 15.12 5.98 -29.97
CA GLU A 322 16.13 6.33 -30.98
C GLU A 322 15.82 5.74 -32.36
N ALA A 323 15.31 4.51 -32.42
CA ALA A 323 14.90 3.86 -33.66
C ALA A 323 13.69 4.56 -34.31
N VAL A 324 12.70 4.98 -33.51
CA VAL A 324 11.54 5.73 -34.02
C VAL A 324 11.98 7.10 -34.55
N VAL A 325 12.89 7.79 -33.87
CA VAL A 325 13.45 9.07 -34.35
C VAL A 325 14.20 8.91 -35.66
N LYS A 326 15.02 7.86 -35.81
CA LYS A 326 15.70 7.55 -37.07
C LYS A 326 14.75 7.22 -38.23
N THR A 327 13.53 6.77 -37.92
CA THR A 327 12.52 6.43 -38.95
C THR A 327 11.71 7.65 -39.38
N LEU A 328 11.70 8.71 -38.56
CA LEU A 328 10.99 9.97 -38.82
C LEU A 328 11.89 11.07 -39.44
N GLN A 329 13.17 10.76 -39.67
CA GLN A 329 14.13 11.59 -40.41
C GLN A 329 14.25 11.08 -41.85
#